data_AF-A0A0A1HAS6-F1
#
_entry.id   AF-A0A0A1HAS6-F1
#
_cell.length_a   1.000
_cell.length_b   1.000
_cell.length_c   1.000
_cell.angle_alpha   90.00
_cell.angle_beta   90.00
_cell.angle_gamma   90.00
#
_symmetry.space_group_name_H-M   'P 1'
#
loop_
_entity.id
_entity.type
_entity.pdbx_description
1 polymer ?
#
loop_
_entity_poly.entity_id
_entity_poly.type
_entity_poly.pdbx_seq_one_letter_code
_entity_poly.pdbx_strand_id
1 'polypeptide(L)'
;GHDIEAQWLMDLACDTLGDDELIKKFAEMDLKIAENIYNIAFENGALNNERENDKIDKKRVWWVQAESVVGFINAYQHSSDRRFLDAARSVWENIKKNAIDKREGSEWFSEVSFEGVPDENKEMAGPWKCPYHNG
;
A
#
# COMPACT_ATOMS: atom_id res chain seq x y z
N GLY A 1 2.26 -5.89 -1.35
CA GLY A 1 1.55 -4.99 -2.27
C GLY A 1 0.20 -5.55 -2.68
N HIS A 2 0.18 -6.59 -3.51
CA HIS A 2 -1.07 -7.09 -4.09
C HIS A 2 -2.17 -7.43 -3.06
N ASP A 3 -1.87 -7.98 -1.88
CA ASP A 3 -2.91 -8.24 -0.89
C ASP A 3 -3.65 -6.96 -0.44
N ILE A 4 -2.93 -5.83 -0.22
CA ILE A 4 -3.55 -4.57 0.23
C ILE A 4 -4.23 -3.82 -0.92
N GLU A 5 -3.82 -4.08 -2.16
CA GLU A 5 -4.44 -3.56 -3.38
C GLU A 5 -5.72 -4.32 -3.72
N ALA A 6 -5.64 -5.65 -3.73
CA ALA A 6 -6.74 -6.52 -4.11
C ALA A 6 -7.96 -6.32 -3.21
N GLN A 7 -7.76 -6.12 -1.90
CA GLN A 7 -8.87 -5.92 -0.98
C GLN A 7 -9.74 -4.70 -1.36
N TRP A 8 -9.14 -3.55 -1.71
CA TRP A 8 -9.95 -2.36 -1.97
C TRP A 8 -10.52 -2.38 -3.38
N LEU A 9 -9.83 -3.04 -4.33
CA LEU A 9 -10.35 -3.29 -5.67
C LEU A 9 -11.54 -4.26 -5.65
N MET A 10 -11.54 -5.27 -4.78
CA MET A 10 -12.65 -6.21 -4.64
C MET A 10 -13.86 -5.56 -3.98
N ASP A 11 -13.66 -4.75 -2.94
CA ASP A 11 -14.73 -3.91 -2.37
C ASP A 11 -15.32 -2.99 -3.44
N LEU A 12 -14.47 -2.26 -4.19
CA LEU A 12 -14.91 -1.38 -5.28
C LEU A 12 -15.68 -2.14 -6.37
N ALA A 13 -15.23 -3.33 -6.73
CA ALA A 13 -15.92 -4.16 -7.72
C ALA A 13 -17.30 -4.59 -7.22
N CYS A 14 -17.42 -4.99 -5.95
CA CYS A 14 -18.70 -5.38 -5.35
C CYS A 14 -19.67 -4.18 -5.28
N ASP A 15 -19.20 -3.02 -4.85
CA ASP A 15 -19.97 -1.77 -4.83
C ASP A 15 -20.47 -1.41 -6.24
N THR A 16 -19.62 -1.59 -7.25
CA THR A 16 -19.98 -1.32 -8.65
C THR A 16 -21.06 -2.27 -9.17
N LEU A 17 -21.05 -3.54 -8.73
CA LEU A 17 -22.06 -4.53 -9.08
C LEU A 17 -23.40 -4.29 -8.35
N GLY A 18 -23.37 -3.69 -7.16
CA GLY A 18 -24.57 -3.41 -6.36
C GLY A 18 -25.26 -4.65 -5.81
N ASP A 19 -24.52 -5.75 -5.64
CA ASP A 19 -25.02 -7.00 -5.05
C ASP A 19 -24.72 -7.01 -3.55
N ASP A 20 -25.75 -6.81 -2.73
CA ASP A 20 -25.65 -6.72 -1.26
C ASP A 20 -25.03 -7.98 -0.62
N GLU A 21 -25.23 -9.17 -1.21
CA GLU A 21 -24.64 -10.41 -0.68
C GLU A 21 -23.13 -10.44 -0.92
N LEU A 22 -22.71 -10.03 -2.13
CA LEU A 22 -21.29 -9.94 -2.47
C LEU A 22 -20.59 -8.84 -1.68
N ILE A 23 -21.19 -7.64 -1.59
CA ILE A 23 -20.65 -6.51 -0.83
C ILE A 23 -20.36 -6.94 0.61
N LYS A 24 -21.34 -7.57 1.27
CA LYS A 24 -21.14 -8.04 2.65
C LYS A 24 -20.05 -9.10 2.75
N LYS A 25 -20.05 -10.08 1.84
CA LYS A 25 -19.11 -11.20 1.87
C LYS A 25 -17.66 -10.75 1.64
N PHE A 26 -17.44 -9.86 0.67
CA PHE A 26 -16.11 -9.37 0.34
C PHE A 26 -15.61 -8.40 1.41
N ALA A 27 -16.43 -7.46 1.89
CA ALA A 27 -16.05 -6.58 3.00
C ALA A 27 -15.57 -7.36 4.25
N GLU A 28 -16.21 -8.48 4.60
CA GLU A 28 -15.77 -9.33 5.72
C GLU A 28 -14.44 -10.07 5.45
N MET A 29 -14.15 -10.41 4.20
CA MET A 29 -12.90 -11.06 3.78
C MET A 29 -11.76 -10.05 3.68
N ASP A 30 -12.03 -8.92 3.03
CA ASP A 30 -11.10 -7.84 2.73
C ASP A 30 -10.63 -7.14 4.00
N LEU A 31 -11.53 -7.01 4.98
CA LEU A 31 -11.15 -6.54 6.31
C LEU A 31 -10.17 -7.50 7.01
N LYS A 32 -10.36 -8.83 6.90
CA LYS A 32 -9.41 -9.81 7.47
C LYS A 32 -8.06 -9.78 6.77
N ILE A 33 -8.05 -9.53 5.46
CA ILE A 33 -6.82 -9.33 4.68
C ILE A 33 -6.10 -8.08 5.20
N ALA A 34 -6.80 -6.95 5.32
CA ALA A 34 -6.24 -5.70 5.84
C ALA A 34 -5.71 -5.85 7.29
N GLU A 35 -6.43 -6.53 8.16
CA GLU A 35 -5.99 -6.85 9.53
C GLU A 35 -4.70 -7.67 9.53
N ASN A 36 -4.62 -8.72 8.70
CA ASN A 36 -3.43 -9.55 8.60
C ASN A 36 -2.23 -8.76 8.09
N ILE A 37 -2.41 -7.95 7.05
CA ILE A 37 -1.36 -7.07 6.48
C ILE A 37 -0.86 -6.07 7.54
N TYR A 38 -1.77 -5.44 8.27
CA TYR A 38 -1.42 -4.54 9.38
C TYR A 38 -0.55 -5.26 10.42
N ASN A 39 -0.88 -6.51 10.75
CA ASN A 39 -0.16 -7.26 11.78
C ASN A 39 1.21 -7.78 11.35
N ILE A 40 1.40 -8.13 10.07
CA ILE A 40 2.62 -8.86 9.63
C ILE A 40 3.53 -8.06 8.69
N ALA A 41 3.02 -7.04 8.01
CA ALA A 41 3.74 -6.33 6.95
C ALA A 41 3.92 -4.84 7.23
N PHE A 42 3.07 -4.23 8.07
CA PHE A 42 3.22 -2.83 8.48
C PHE A 42 4.28 -2.70 9.57
N GLU A 43 5.41 -2.07 9.23
CA GLU A 43 6.57 -1.98 10.10
C GLU A 43 7.26 -0.62 9.91
N ASN A 44 7.57 0.07 11.02
CA ASN A 44 8.25 1.37 11.01
C ASN A 44 7.58 2.43 10.13
N GLY A 45 6.24 2.44 10.13
CA GLY A 45 5.44 3.43 9.40
C GLY A 45 5.39 3.25 7.89
N ALA A 46 5.74 2.07 7.37
CA ALA A 46 5.66 1.73 5.95
C ALA A 46 5.34 0.24 5.78
N LEU A 47 4.97 -0.18 4.58
CA LEU A 47 4.67 -1.59 4.29
C LEU A 47 5.91 -2.30 3.72
N ASN A 48 6.21 -3.50 4.22
CA ASN A 48 7.23 -4.38 3.65
C ASN A 48 6.78 -4.88 2.27
N ASN A 49 7.73 -5.28 1.41
CA ASN A 49 7.44 -5.65 0.04
C ASN A 49 6.71 -7.00 -0.04
N GLU A 50 7.38 -8.06 0.41
CA GLU A 50 6.90 -9.44 0.30
C GLU A 50 7.61 -10.39 1.26
N ARG A 51 7.13 -11.64 1.29
CA ARG A 51 7.77 -12.75 1.99
C ARG A 51 7.87 -13.95 1.06
N GLU A 52 9.07 -14.48 0.91
CA GLU A 52 9.34 -15.76 0.26
C GLU A 52 9.87 -16.75 1.30
N ASN A 53 9.05 -17.75 1.64
CA ASN A 53 9.31 -18.69 2.74
C ASN A 53 9.54 -17.98 4.08
N ASP A 54 10.74 -18.10 4.65
CA ASP A 54 11.19 -17.47 5.90
C ASP A 54 11.84 -16.11 5.69
N LYS A 55 12.05 -15.68 4.44
CA LYS A 55 12.72 -14.42 4.09
C LYS A 55 11.71 -13.33 3.82
N ILE A 56 11.89 -12.20 4.50
CA ILE A 56 11.07 -11.00 4.30
C ILE A 56 11.90 -9.97 3.54
N ASP A 57 11.38 -9.52 2.38
CA ASP A 57 11.90 -8.35 1.70
C ASP A 57 11.25 -7.09 2.32
N LYS A 58 12.09 -6.29 2.99
CA LYS A 58 11.68 -5.08 3.71
C LYS A 58 11.84 -3.80 2.91
N LYS A 59 12.19 -3.89 1.62
CA LYS A 59 12.22 -2.72 0.73
C LYS A 59 10.88 -2.01 0.70
N ARG A 60 10.91 -0.69 0.59
CA ARG A 60 9.75 0.17 0.40
C ARG A 60 9.60 0.45 -1.09
N VAL A 61 8.86 -0.42 -1.76
CA VAL A 61 8.56 -0.30 -3.19
C VAL A 61 7.43 0.71 -3.39
N TRP A 62 7.58 1.66 -4.32
CA TRP A 62 6.70 2.84 -4.43
C TRP A 62 5.22 2.48 -4.51
N TRP A 63 4.85 1.54 -5.40
CA TRP A 63 3.46 1.17 -5.64
C TRP A 63 2.87 0.45 -4.42
N VAL A 64 3.67 -0.38 -3.75
CA VAL A 64 3.24 -1.04 -2.50
C VAL A 64 2.87 0.01 -1.45
N GLN A 65 3.63 1.10 -1.35
CA GLN A 65 3.31 2.17 -0.40
C GLN A 65 2.04 2.93 -0.80
N ALA A 66 1.88 3.23 -2.09
CA ALA A 66 0.68 3.92 -2.59
C ALA A 66 -0.59 3.10 -2.31
N GLU A 67 -0.59 1.82 -2.66
CA GLU A 67 -1.72 0.91 -2.41
C GLU A 67 -2.00 0.72 -0.92
N SER A 68 -0.97 0.79 -0.08
CA SER A 68 -1.14 0.72 1.38
C SER A 68 -1.94 1.89 1.93
N VAL A 69 -1.75 3.11 1.38
CA VAL A 69 -2.52 4.27 1.81
C VAL A 69 -4.00 4.07 1.49
N VAL A 70 -4.31 3.68 0.24
CA VAL A 70 -5.69 3.45 -0.21
C VAL A 70 -6.33 2.32 0.57
N GLY A 71 -5.67 1.17 0.65
CA GLY A 71 -6.23 0.00 1.31
C GLY A 71 -6.45 0.20 2.81
N PHE A 72 -5.55 0.89 3.53
CA PHE A 72 -5.80 1.19 4.93
C PHE A 72 -6.92 2.23 5.13
N ILE A 73 -7.11 3.19 4.22
CA ILE A 73 -8.28 4.08 4.27
C ILE A 73 -9.56 3.28 4.01
N ASN A 74 -9.56 2.39 3.03
CA ASN A 74 -10.68 1.51 2.73
C ASN A 74 -11.06 0.63 3.93
N ALA A 75 -10.07 0.03 4.59
CA ALA A 75 -10.28 -0.77 5.80
C ALA A 75 -10.86 0.08 6.96
N TYR A 76 -10.44 1.34 7.10
CA TYR A 76 -11.04 2.27 8.05
C TYR A 76 -12.51 2.57 7.71
N GLN A 77 -12.86 2.78 6.44
CA GLN A 77 -14.23 3.04 6.02
C GLN A 77 -15.17 1.87 6.35
N HIS A 78 -14.70 0.64 6.20
CA HIS A 78 -15.48 -0.57 6.46
C HIS A 78 -15.56 -0.99 7.94
N SER A 79 -14.58 -0.62 8.76
CA SER A 79 -14.52 -1.06 10.17
C SER A 79 -14.71 0.06 11.20
N SER A 80 -14.52 1.32 10.80
CA SER A 80 -14.33 2.46 11.70
C SER A 80 -13.17 2.33 12.70
N ASP A 81 -12.27 1.35 12.54
CA ASP A 81 -11.10 1.18 13.40
C ASP A 81 -10.01 2.20 13.02
N ARG A 82 -9.76 3.15 13.94
CA ARG A 82 -8.81 4.25 13.72
C ARG A 82 -7.37 3.79 13.50
N ARG A 83 -6.99 2.57 13.90
CA ARG A 83 -5.64 2.05 13.68
C ARG A 83 -5.28 2.03 12.19
N PHE A 84 -6.24 1.72 11.32
CA PHE A 84 -6.02 1.75 9.88
C PHE A 84 -5.82 3.17 9.35
N LEU A 85 -6.61 4.13 9.81
CA LEU A 85 -6.41 5.53 9.42
C LEU A 85 -5.05 6.08 9.89
N ASP A 86 -4.64 5.71 11.10
CA ASP A 86 -3.33 6.07 11.63
C ASP A 86 -2.18 5.39 10.87
N ALA A 87 -2.36 4.14 10.41
CA ALA A 87 -1.42 3.44 9.54
C ALA A 87 -1.30 4.11 8.17
N ALA A 88 -2.44 4.42 7.52
CA ALA A 88 -2.46 5.14 6.25
C ALA A 88 -1.70 6.47 6.34
N ARG A 89 -1.94 7.24 7.42
CA ARG A 89 -1.19 8.47 7.70
C ARG A 89 0.30 8.19 7.84
N SER A 90 0.68 7.16 8.59
CA SER A 90 2.09 6.79 8.79
C SER A 90 2.80 6.45 7.48
N VAL A 91 2.16 5.64 6.62
CA VAL A 91 2.66 5.30 5.28
C VAL A 91 2.82 6.57 4.45
N TRP A 92 1.84 7.47 4.45
CA TRP A 92 1.93 8.72 3.71
C TRP A 92 3.06 9.63 4.20
N GLU A 93 3.27 9.74 5.52
CA GLU A 93 4.42 10.47 6.07
C GLU A 93 5.76 9.84 5.64
N ASN A 94 5.84 8.50 5.58
CA ASN A 94 7.03 7.80 5.09
C ASN A 94 7.28 8.07 3.60
N ILE A 95 6.24 8.01 2.77
CA ILE A 95 6.30 8.35 1.35
C ILE A 95 6.86 9.77 1.17
N LYS A 96 6.27 10.75 1.84
CA LYS A 96 6.71 12.16 1.75
C LYS A 96 8.17 12.36 2.15
N LYS A 97 8.62 11.61 3.16
CA LYS A 97 9.96 11.70 3.72
C LYS A 97 11.01 11.03 2.83
N ASN A 98 10.74 9.80 2.37
CA ASN A 98 11.76 8.94 1.79
C ASN A 98 11.51 8.58 0.31
N ALA A 99 10.26 8.46 -0.13
CA ALA A 99 9.95 8.00 -1.49
C ALA A 99 9.88 9.15 -2.49
N ILE A 100 9.32 10.31 -2.12
CA ILE A 100 9.24 11.49 -3.01
C ILE A 100 10.64 12.07 -3.20
N ASP A 101 11.18 11.98 -4.42
CA ASP A 101 12.43 12.63 -4.78
C ASP A 101 12.27 14.16 -4.76
N LYS A 102 13.23 14.85 -4.15
CA LYS A 102 13.23 16.30 -3.99
C LYS A 102 14.00 17.02 -5.09
N ARG A 103 14.65 16.29 -6.00
CA ARG A 103 15.32 16.86 -7.17
C ARG A 103 14.30 17.47 -8.13
N GLU A 104 14.68 18.59 -8.76
CA GLU A 104 13.82 19.27 -9.74
C GLU A 104 13.52 18.38 -10.94
N GLY A 105 12.26 18.36 -11.39
CA GLY A 105 11.80 17.54 -12.51
C GLY A 105 11.70 16.04 -12.20
N SER A 106 11.79 15.65 -10.92
CA SER A 106 11.72 14.25 -10.49
C SER A 106 10.33 13.81 -10.02
N GLU A 107 10.22 12.55 -9.63
CA GLU A 107 9.02 11.85 -9.17
C GLU A 107 9.42 10.94 -7.98
N TRP A 108 8.63 9.96 -7.54
CA TRP A 108 8.99 9.05 -6.47
C TRP A 108 10.11 8.10 -6.91
N PHE A 109 11.03 7.77 -6.02
CA PHE A 109 11.96 6.67 -6.23
C PHE A 109 11.20 5.35 -6.36
N SER A 110 11.69 4.44 -7.22
CA SER A 110 11.10 3.12 -7.39
C SER A 110 11.22 2.28 -6.11
N GLU A 111 12.41 2.27 -5.50
CA GLU A 111 12.69 1.48 -4.31
C GLU A 111 13.44 2.34 -3.30
N VAL A 112 13.08 2.18 -2.03
CA VAL A 112 13.81 2.72 -0.90
C VAL A 112 14.14 1.57 0.06
N SER A 113 15.35 1.55 0.61
CA SER A 113 15.73 0.54 1.60
C SER A 113 14.90 0.66 2.89
N PHE A 114 14.98 -0.35 3.76
CA PHE A 114 14.30 -0.32 5.05
C PHE A 114 14.74 0.88 5.92
N GLU A 115 15.98 1.30 5.78
CA GLU A 115 16.61 2.43 6.48
C GLU A 115 16.26 3.80 5.86
N GLY A 116 15.52 3.83 4.75
CA GLY A 116 15.11 5.08 4.10
C GLY A 116 16.12 5.59 3.07
N VAL A 117 17.00 4.74 2.54
CA VAL A 117 17.96 5.12 1.48
C VAL A 117 17.38 4.77 0.10
N PRO A 118 17.14 5.75 -0.79
CA PRO A 118 16.64 5.46 -2.13
C PRO A 118 17.64 4.70 -3.00
N ASP A 119 17.14 3.81 -3.86
CA ASP A 119 17.95 3.19 -4.91
C ASP A 119 17.97 4.08 -6.16
N GLU A 120 19.05 4.85 -6.31
CA GLU A 120 19.23 5.79 -7.43
C GLU A 120 19.50 5.09 -8.77
N ASN A 121 19.74 3.77 -8.79
CA ASN A 121 19.97 3.03 -10.04
C ASN A 121 18.69 2.56 -10.71
N LYS A 122 17.54 2.66 -10.02
CA LYS A 122 16.23 2.29 -10.57
C LYS A 122 15.67 3.42 -11.42
N GLU A 123 15.02 3.06 -12.53
CA GLU A 123 14.40 4.07 -13.39
C GLU A 123 13.33 4.89 -12.65
N MET A 124 13.20 6.16 -13.03
CA MET A 124 12.12 7.03 -12.56
C MET A 124 10.81 6.82 -13.35
N ALA A 125 10.92 6.32 -14.59
CA ALA A 125 9.80 5.93 -15.43
C ALA A 125 10.27 4.81 -16.36
N GLY A 126 9.42 3.84 -16.61
CA GLY A 126 9.76 2.68 -17.43
C GLY A 126 8.56 1.78 -17.68
N PRO A 127 8.76 0.60 -18.30
CA PRO A 127 7.68 -0.34 -18.59
C PRO A 127 6.89 -0.77 -17.34
N TRP A 128 7.51 -0.70 -16.16
CA TRP A 128 6.90 -1.09 -14.89
C TRP A 128 6.75 0.06 -13.89
N LYS A 129 7.31 1.25 -14.16
CA LYS A 129 7.15 2.45 -13.33
C LYS A 129 6.32 3.51 -14.05
N CYS A 130 5.11 3.70 -13.56
CA CYS A 130 4.03 4.45 -14.21
C CYS A 130 3.38 5.47 -13.25
N PRO A 131 2.63 6.45 -13.78
CA PRO A 131 1.87 7.41 -12.97
C PRO A 131 0.51 6.85 -12.50
N TYR A 132 0.31 5.52 -12.52
CA TYR A 132 -0.98 4.88 -12.20
C TYR A 132 -1.17 4.71 -10.69
N HIS A 133 -0.25 4.02 -10.01
CA HIS A 133 -0.44 3.69 -8.60
C HIS A 133 -0.36 4.91 -7.67
N ASN A 134 0.42 5.92 -8.04
CA ASN A 134 0.68 7.12 -7.25
C ASN A 134 -0.13 8.35 -7.69
N GLY A 135 -0.92 8.25 -8.77
CA GLY A 135 -1.75 9.33 -9.31
C GLY A 135 -3.03 9.52 -8.53
#